data_AF-A0A3N7DXE3-F1
#
_entry.id   AF-A0A3N7DXE3-F1
#
_cell.length_a   1.000
_cell.length_b   1.000
_cell.length_c   1.000
_cell.angle_alpha   90.00
_cell.angle_beta   90.00
_cell.angle_gamma   90.00
#
_symmetry.space_group_name_H-M   'P 1'
#
loop_
_entity.id
_entity.type
_entity.pdbx_description
1 polymer ?
#
loop_
_entity_poly.entity_id
_entity_poly.type
_entity_poly.pdbx_seq_one_letter_code
_entity_poly.pdbx_strand_id
1 'polypeptide(L)'
;MHRRHCLAWLGLMPLSPTLLLATRQAWAADAPALLLANVYRPGMPLADYWVSEKYDGVRGYWDGHTLRTRGGETVAAPAWFTAGWPATPMDGELWAGRGRFGHAQSTTRQQQPDDAAWRQMRFMVFDLPAQGGPFDERLAALKALVAQIHQPWVQAVSQQRITTDAALQALLQRTVRAGGEGLMLHKGSSLYRSGRSDDLVKLKTHEDTEAQVVGHLPGKGKHAGRLGALLVEMPTGQRFKLGAGLTDADRADPPPIGSWVTYRFRGTHDGGLPRFASFVRMRLDMPAAVPPQPPLTELSKK
;
A
#
# COMPACT_ATOMS: atom_id res chain seq x y z
N MET A 1 5.94 83.15 -16.55
CA MET A 1 6.01 83.10 -18.02
C MET A 1 7.34 82.49 -18.42
N HIS A 2 7.31 81.39 -19.20
CA HIS A 2 8.38 80.90 -20.10
C HIS A 2 9.77 80.58 -19.49
N ARG A 3 10.59 79.64 -19.95
CA ARG A 3 10.57 78.60 -20.99
C ARG A 3 11.87 77.80 -20.74
N ARG A 4 11.76 76.47 -20.68
CA ARG A 4 12.57 75.45 -21.37
C ARG A 4 14.12 75.38 -21.25
N HIS A 5 14.58 74.13 -21.42
CA HIS A 5 15.93 73.62 -21.81
C HIS A 5 16.86 73.33 -20.62
N CYS A 6 17.64 72.23 -20.54
CA CYS A 6 17.93 71.15 -21.47
C CYS A 6 18.56 69.96 -20.70
N LEU A 7 18.41 68.76 -21.28
CA LEU A 7 19.24 67.55 -21.22
C LEU A 7 20.39 67.44 -20.20
N ALA A 8 20.46 66.30 -19.51
CA ALA A 8 21.49 65.28 -19.77
C ALA A 8 21.23 63.99 -18.97
N TRP A 9 21.36 62.87 -19.66
CA TRP A 9 21.30 61.50 -19.15
C TRP A 9 22.45 61.19 -18.18
N LEU A 10 22.17 60.34 -17.18
CA LEU A 10 23.10 59.31 -16.71
C LEU A 10 22.29 58.21 -16.03
N GLY A 11 22.50 56.98 -16.50
CA GLY A 11 21.73 55.81 -16.13
C GLY A 11 22.00 55.33 -14.70
N LEU A 12 20.97 54.72 -14.12
CA LEU A 12 21.08 53.78 -13.01
C LEU A 12 20.17 52.60 -13.30
N MET A 13 20.77 51.41 -13.46
CA MET A 13 20.05 50.14 -13.47
C MET A 13 19.41 49.93 -12.09
N PRO A 14 18.15 49.49 -12.00
CA PRO A 14 17.62 48.98 -10.75
C PRO A 14 18.11 47.54 -10.53
N LEU A 15 18.83 47.32 -9.43
CA LEU A 15 19.05 45.99 -8.86
C LEU A 15 17.70 45.38 -8.47
N SER A 16 17.30 44.32 -9.15
CA SER A 16 16.17 43.48 -8.74
C SER A 16 16.54 42.70 -7.46
N PRO A 17 15.70 42.67 -6.42
CA PRO A 17 15.91 41.82 -5.26
C PRO A 17 15.53 40.38 -5.62
N THR A 18 16.52 39.49 -5.66
CA THR A 18 16.30 38.05 -5.81
C THR A 18 15.63 37.52 -4.55
N LEU A 19 14.32 37.27 -4.62
CA LEU A 19 13.56 36.60 -3.58
C LEU A 19 14.04 35.14 -3.51
N LEU A 20 14.93 34.84 -2.55
CA LEU A 20 15.34 33.48 -2.21
C LEU A 20 14.13 32.75 -1.62
N LEU A 21 13.40 32.06 -2.49
CA LEU A 21 12.42 31.07 -2.08
C LEU A 21 13.20 29.90 -1.46
N ALA A 22 13.37 29.93 -0.14
CA ALA A 22 13.88 28.79 0.62
C ALA A 22 12.87 27.65 0.47
N THR A 23 13.13 26.75 -0.47
CA THR A 23 12.41 25.50 -0.59
C THR A 23 12.72 24.69 0.66
N ARG A 24 11.70 24.50 1.51
CA ARG A 24 11.77 23.48 2.57
C ARG A 24 11.89 22.13 1.87
N GLN A 25 13.12 21.63 1.75
CA GLN A 25 13.36 20.22 1.48
C GLN A 25 12.71 19.43 2.61
N ALA A 26 11.57 18.81 2.33
CA ALA A 26 11.04 17.77 3.19
C ALA A 26 12.08 16.63 3.24
N TRP A 27 12.64 16.39 4.42
CA TRP A 27 13.56 15.29 4.66
C TRP A 27 12.85 13.96 4.40
N ALA A 28 13.22 13.28 3.31
CA ALA A 28 12.91 11.88 3.06
C ALA A 28 13.90 10.93 3.77
N ALA A 29 14.42 11.32 4.94
CA ALA A 29 15.64 10.71 5.50
C ALA A 29 15.42 9.61 6.57
N ASP A 30 14.19 9.38 7.05
CA ASP A 30 13.97 8.52 8.24
C ASP A 30 13.00 7.34 8.02
N ALA A 31 12.89 6.78 6.81
CA ALA A 31 12.06 5.58 6.62
C ALA A 31 12.65 4.37 7.39
N PRO A 32 11.85 3.58 8.13
CA PRO A 32 12.37 2.43 8.87
C PRO A 32 12.94 1.37 7.92
N ALA A 33 14.07 0.78 8.32
CA ALA A 33 14.77 -0.24 7.54
C ALA A 33 14.07 -1.61 7.72
N LEU A 34 13.01 -1.84 6.95
CA LEU A 34 12.07 -2.95 7.15
C LEU A 34 12.37 -4.20 6.30
N LEU A 35 12.07 -5.38 6.86
CA LEU A 35 12.08 -6.66 6.13
C LEU A 35 10.93 -6.73 5.10
N LEU A 36 11.22 -7.18 3.87
CA LEU A 36 10.27 -7.27 2.75
C LEU A 36 10.13 -8.70 2.24
N ALA A 37 8.92 -9.06 1.76
CA ALA A 37 8.60 -10.43 1.38
C ALA A 37 8.68 -10.74 -0.14
N ASN A 38 9.18 -11.93 -0.49
CA ASN A 38 9.14 -12.55 -1.82
C ASN A 38 7.87 -13.37 -2.06
N VAL A 39 7.65 -13.94 -3.26
CA VAL A 39 6.46 -14.75 -3.59
C VAL A 39 6.78 -16.24 -3.48
N TYR A 40 5.86 -17.03 -2.92
CA TYR A 40 6.01 -18.47 -2.73
C TYR A 40 6.19 -19.26 -4.04
N ARG A 41 7.02 -20.31 -3.98
CA ARG A 41 7.22 -21.30 -5.05
C ARG A 41 7.03 -22.74 -4.52
N PRO A 42 6.30 -23.62 -5.24
CA PRO A 42 6.17 -25.03 -4.85
C PRO A 42 7.53 -25.71 -4.68
N GLY A 43 7.63 -26.62 -3.71
CA GLY A 43 8.88 -27.34 -3.41
C GLY A 43 9.84 -26.61 -2.47
N MET A 44 9.47 -25.46 -1.91
CA MET A 44 10.21 -24.85 -0.80
C MET A 44 10.23 -25.77 0.44
N PRO A 45 11.32 -25.79 1.23
CA PRO A 45 11.42 -26.60 2.44
C PRO A 45 10.56 -26.02 3.57
N LEU A 46 9.26 -26.30 3.55
CA LEU A 46 8.27 -25.68 4.45
C LEU A 46 8.55 -25.93 5.95
N ALA A 47 9.25 -27.02 6.28
CA ALA A 47 9.63 -27.34 7.66
C ALA A 47 10.41 -26.20 8.34
N ASP A 48 11.17 -25.42 7.57
CA ASP A 48 11.99 -24.32 8.07
C ASP A 48 11.18 -23.05 8.34
N TYR A 49 9.91 -22.99 7.92
CA TYR A 49 9.10 -21.77 7.97
C TYR A 49 7.99 -21.85 9.02
N TRP A 50 7.75 -20.69 9.64
CA TRP A 50 6.50 -20.39 10.33
C TRP A 50 5.49 -19.81 9.36
N VAL A 51 4.23 -20.17 9.53
CA VAL A 51 3.12 -19.71 8.69
C VAL A 51 2.13 -18.91 9.52
N SER A 52 1.76 -17.74 9.03
CA SER A 52 0.77 -16.83 9.60
C SER A 52 -0.23 -16.33 8.56
N GLU A 53 -1.37 -15.82 8.99
CA GLU A 53 -2.26 -15.05 8.11
C GLU A 53 -1.55 -13.78 7.63
N LYS A 54 -1.69 -13.48 6.35
CA LYS A 54 -1.34 -12.16 5.82
C LYS A 54 -2.49 -11.20 6.13
N TYR A 55 -2.22 -10.22 6.99
CA TYR A 55 -3.18 -9.15 7.28
C TYR A 55 -3.15 -8.07 6.20
N ASP A 56 -4.35 -7.59 5.84
CA ASP A 56 -4.58 -6.51 4.88
C ASP A 56 -4.89 -5.21 5.66
N GLY A 57 -3.83 -4.58 6.18
CA GLY A 57 -3.93 -3.36 6.97
C GLY A 57 -2.90 -2.32 6.51
N VAL A 58 -2.42 -1.53 7.45
CA VAL A 58 -1.31 -0.59 7.22
C VAL A 58 -0.14 -1.02 8.09
N ARG A 59 1.01 -1.30 7.49
CA ARG A 59 2.22 -1.64 8.25
C ARG A 59 2.56 -0.52 9.23
N GLY A 60 2.65 -0.88 10.50
CA GLY A 60 3.03 -0.02 11.61
C GLY A 60 4.36 -0.46 12.20
N TYR A 61 5.28 0.48 12.36
CA TYR A 61 6.53 0.30 13.07
C TYR A 61 6.48 1.15 14.34
N TRP A 62 6.54 0.50 15.50
CA TRP A 62 6.75 1.17 16.77
C TRP A 62 8.25 1.30 17.00
N ASP A 63 8.75 2.53 17.09
CA ASP A 63 10.18 2.80 17.29
C ASP A 63 10.60 2.83 18.77
N GLY A 64 9.66 2.57 19.68
CA GLY A 64 9.83 2.71 21.13
C GLY A 64 9.06 3.91 21.72
N HIS A 65 8.65 4.85 20.88
CA HIS A 65 7.95 6.08 21.30
C HIS A 65 6.79 6.48 20.38
N THR A 66 6.92 6.21 19.08
CA THR A 66 6.00 6.67 18.05
C THR A 66 5.67 5.54 17.09
N LEU A 67 4.40 5.47 16.66
CA LEU A 67 3.98 4.60 15.56
C LEU A 67 4.28 5.28 14.22
N ARG A 68 4.91 4.56 13.32
CA ARG A 68 5.33 5.04 12.00
C ARG A 68 4.84 4.11 10.90
N THR A 69 4.50 4.67 9.75
CA THR A 69 4.18 3.87 8.56
C THR A 69 5.46 3.30 7.94
N ARG A 70 5.28 2.46 6.91
CA ARG A 70 6.38 2.02 6.05
C ARG A 70 7.15 3.18 5.38
N GLY A 71 6.46 4.28 5.03
CA GLY A 71 7.08 5.46 4.42
C GLY A 71 7.87 6.31 5.42
N GLY A 72 7.75 6.02 6.72
CA GLY A 72 8.35 6.79 7.79
C GLY A 72 7.44 7.92 8.31
N GLU A 73 6.23 8.08 7.77
CA GLU A 73 5.27 9.06 8.28
C GLU A 73 4.81 8.67 9.69
N THR A 74 4.62 9.67 10.55
CA THR A 74 4.07 9.45 11.89
C THR A 74 2.58 9.12 11.79
N VAL A 75 2.16 8.09 12.51
CA VAL A 75 0.75 7.73 12.68
C VAL A 75 0.23 8.42 13.95
N ALA A 76 -0.72 9.34 13.79
CA ALA A 76 -1.35 10.04 14.90
C ALA A 76 -2.36 9.12 15.62
N ALA A 77 -1.85 8.19 16.44
CA ALA A 77 -2.67 7.35 17.29
C ALA A 77 -3.13 8.13 18.55
N PRO A 78 -4.35 7.88 19.08
CA PRO A 78 -4.73 8.40 20.38
C PRO A 78 -3.74 7.96 21.45
N ALA A 79 -3.48 8.81 22.45
CA ALA A 79 -2.51 8.51 23.51
C ALA A 79 -2.82 7.20 24.24
N TRP A 80 -4.10 6.84 24.40
CA TRP A 80 -4.50 5.58 25.03
C TRP A 80 -4.12 4.33 24.23
N PHE A 81 -3.94 4.44 22.90
CA PHE A 81 -3.67 3.31 22.03
C PHE A 81 -2.26 2.74 22.26
N THR A 82 -1.28 3.61 22.50
CA THR A 82 0.13 3.26 22.75
C THR A 82 0.55 3.41 24.21
N ALA A 83 -0.37 3.79 25.10
CA ALA A 83 -0.08 3.98 26.52
C ALA A 83 0.53 2.72 27.14
N GLY A 84 1.66 2.86 27.82
CA GLY A 84 2.32 1.74 28.52
C GLY A 84 3.04 0.75 27.61
N TRP A 85 3.17 1.02 26.31
CA TRP A 85 4.00 0.19 25.44
C TRP A 85 5.49 0.35 25.80
N PRO A 86 6.29 -0.72 25.69
CA PRO A 86 7.72 -0.69 26.00
C PRO A 86 8.50 0.09 24.94
N ALA A 87 9.70 0.55 25.28
CA ALA A 87 10.61 1.18 24.31
C ALA A 87 11.19 0.19 23.28
N THR A 88 10.90 -1.12 23.40
CA THR A 88 11.33 -2.15 22.46
C THR A 88 10.66 -1.94 21.10
N PRO A 89 11.43 -1.80 20.00
CA PRO A 89 10.84 -1.65 18.68
C PRO A 89 10.03 -2.88 18.24
N MET A 90 8.88 -2.63 17.63
CA MET A 90 7.95 -3.67 17.18
C MET A 90 7.53 -3.42 15.73
N ASP A 91 7.50 -4.47 14.93
CA ASP A 91 6.99 -4.45 13.55
C ASP A 91 5.66 -5.20 13.50
N GLY A 92 4.65 -4.57 12.93
CA GLY A 92 3.31 -5.11 12.94
C GLY A 92 2.40 -4.49 11.88
N GLU A 93 1.14 -4.93 11.90
CA GLU A 93 0.10 -4.42 11.02
C GLU A 93 -0.98 -3.69 11.85
N LEU A 94 -1.24 -2.44 11.53
CA LEU A 94 -2.43 -1.72 12.01
C LEU A 94 -3.64 -2.22 11.22
N TRP A 95 -4.49 -3.00 11.88
CA TRP A 95 -5.49 -3.83 11.23
C TRP A 95 -6.88 -3.67 11.85
N ALA A 96 -7.90 -3.51 11.01
CA ALA A 96 -9.28 -3.27 11.43
C ALA A 96 -10.18 -4.52 11.35
N GLY A 97 -9.65 -5.64 10.89
CA GLY A 97 -10.46 -6.82 10.54
C GLY A 97 -10.34 -7.18 9.06
N ARG A 98 -10.79 -8.39 8.73
CA ARG A 98 -10.80 -8.91 7.35
C ARG A 98 -11.73 -8.06 6.47
N GLY A 99 -11.28 -7.74 5.26
CA GLY A 99 -12.04 -6.88 4.32
C GLY A 99 -12.19 -5.42 4.75
N ARG A 100 -11.48 -4.98 5.80
CA ARG A 100 -11.61 -3.62 6.37
C ARG A 100 -10.37 -2.76 6.15
N PHE A 101 -9.61 -3.01 5.09
CA PHE A 101 -8.45 -2.21 4.70
C PHE A 101 -8.77 -0.71 4.59
N GLY A 102 -9.92 -0.34 4.00
CA GLY A 102 -10.34 1.06 3.89
C GLY A 102 -10.50 1.76 5.24
N HIS A 103 -10.99 1.04 6.27
CA HIS A 103 -11.06 1.54 7.64
C HIS A 103 -9.66 1.74 8.24
N ALA A 104 -8.78 0.74 8.09
CA ALA A 104 -7.40 0.82 8.57
C ALA A 104 -6.66 2.01 7.94
N GLN A 105 -6.70 2.11 6.61
CA GLN A 105 -6.04 3.18 5.86
C GLN A 105 -6.56 4.57 6.21
N SER A 106 -7.89 4.75 6.26
CA SER A 106 -8.48 6.06 6.58
C SER A 106 -8.12 6.48 8.01
N THR A 107 -8.19 5.55 8.97
CA THR A 107 -7.85 5.81 10.39
C THR A 107 -6.38 6.22 10.54
N THR A 108 -5.45 5.50 9.89
CA THR A 108 -4.00 5.78 10.04
C THR A 108 -3.53 7.05 9.33
N ARG A 109 -4.27 7.55 8.32
CA ARG A 109 -3.91 8.77 7.58
C ARG A 109 -4.36 10.07 8.26
N GLN A 110 -5.29 9.99 9.21
CA GLN A 110 -5.79 11.17 9.91
C GLN A 110 -4.69 11.78 10.78
N GLN A 111 -4.58 13.11 10.75
CA GLN A 111 -3.64 13.85 11.60
C GLN A 111 -4.21 14.11 13.00
N GLN A 112 -5.54 14.15 13.11
CA GLN A 112 -6.23 14.20 14.39
C GLN A 112 -6.91 12.85 14.62
N PRO A 113 -6.55 12.12 15.69
CA PRO A 113 -7.10 10.78 15.92
C PRO A 113 -8.60 10.82 16.21
N ASP A 114 -9.37 10.00 15.50
CA ASP A 114 -10.76 9.67 15.84
C ASP A 114 -10.82 8.44 16.75
N ASP A 115 -11.21 8.69 17.99
CA ASP A 115 -11.35 7.71 19.06
C ASP A 115 -12.29 6.54 18.73
N ALA A 116 -13.36 6.77 17.97
CA ALA A 116 -14.31 5.73 17.58
C ALA A 116 -13.73 4.85 16.45
N ALA A 117 -12.95 5.44 15.55
CA ALA A 117 -12.26 4.70 14.50
C ALA A 117 -11.13 3.82 15.07
N TRP A 118 -10.34 4.35 16.00
CA TRP A 118 -9.22 3.65 16.63
C TRP A 118 -9.65 2.50 17.56
N ARG A 119 -10.82 2.56 18.19
CA ARG A 119 -11.38 1.42 18.97
C ARG A 119 -11.63 0.16 18.13
N GLN A 120 -11.63 0.29 16.81
CA GLN A 120 -11.82 -0.81 15.88
C GLN A 120 -10.50 -1.30 15.27
N MET A 121 -9.38 -0.69 15.65
CA MET A 121 -8.04 -1.04 15.21
C MET A 121 -7.35 -1.97 16.19
N ARG A 122 -6.42 -2.76 15.66
CA ARG A 122 -5.48 -3.57 16.42
C ARG A 122 -4.07 -3.38 15.84
N PHE A 123 -3.06 -3.53 16.67
CA PHE A 123 -1.68 -3.67 16.25
C PHE A 123 -1.27 -5.14 16.31
N MET A 124 -1.17 -5.75 15.13
CA MET A 124 -0.85 -7.17 14.93
C MET A 124 0.66 -7.32 14.79
N VAL A 125 1.36 -7.52 15.91
CA VAL A 125 2.83 -7.58 15.98
C VAL A 125 3.33 -8.90 15.40
N PHE A 126 4.22 -8.84 14.40
CA PHE A 126 4.76 -10.02 13.73
C PHE A 126 6.29 -10.15 13.82
N ASP A 127 7.03 -9.13 14.23
CA ASP A 127 8.47 -9.25 14.49
C ASP A 127 9.00 -8.21 15.51
N LEU A 128 10.22 -8.45 16.02
CA LEU A 128 10.99 -7.55 16.91
C LEU A 128 12.32 -7.14 16.26
N PRO A 129 12.36 -6.02 15.51
CA PRO A 129 13.51 -5.64 14.69
C PRO A 129 14.83 -5.43 15.44
N ALA A 130 14.77 -5.03 16.71
CA ALA A 130 15.95 -4.78 17.53
C ALA A 130 16.54 -6.04 18.17
N GLN A 131 15.84 -7.18 18.10
CA GLN A 131 16.35 -8.44 18.64
C GLN A 131 17.25 -9.12 17.61
N GLY A 132 18.54 -9.28 17.93
CA GLY A 132 19.54 -9.78 16.98
C GLY A 132 19.47 -11.27 16.62
N GLY A 133 18.67 -12.06 17.33
CA GLY A 133 18.56 -13.51 17.15
C GLY A 133 17.73 -13.94 15.91
N PRO A 134 17.75 -15.23 15.57
CA PRO A 134 16.90 -15.81 14.53
C PRO A 134 15.41 -15.64 14.85
N PHE A 135 14.55 -15.70 13.83
CA PHE A 135 13.10 -15.49 14.00
C PHE A 135 12.47 -16.46 15.01
N ASP A 136 12.98 -17.67 15.18
CA ASP A 136 12.54 -18.60 16.25
C ASP A 136 12.65 -17.97 17.64
N GLU A 137 13.78 -17.34 17.95
CA GLU A 137 14.00 -16.62 19.21
C GLU A 137 13.19 -15.33 19.26
N ARG A 138 13.06 -14.63 18.12
CA ARG A 138 12.27 -13.41 18.04
C ARG A 138 10.79 -13.65 18.28
N LEU A 139 10.26 -14.75 17.77
CA LEU A 139 8.87 -15.15 17.97
C LEU A 139 8.58 -15.44 19.45
N ALA A 140 9.50 -16.10 20.16
CA ALA A 140 9.35 -16.36 21.59
C ALA A 140 9.32 -15.06 22.40
N ALA A 141 10.28 -14.17 22.16
CA ALA A 141 10.36 -12.86 22.82
C ALA A 141 9.16 -11.96 22.47
N LEU A 142 8.71 -11.95 21.21
CA LEU A 142 7.53 -11.23 20.75
C LEU A 142 6.28 -11.65 21.53
N LYS A 143 6.06 -12.96 21.70
CA LYS A 143 4.91 -13.48 22.45
C LYS A 143 4.96 -13.03 23.92
N ALA A 144 6.14 -13.08 24.54
CA ALA A 144 6.32 -12.62 25.91
C ALA A 144 6.07 -11.11 26.05
N LEU A 145 6.60 -10.30 25.13
CA LEU A 145 6.45 -8.85 25.11
C LEU A 145 4.98 -8.44 24.97
N VAL A 146 4.26 -9.02 24.01
CA VAL A 146 2.84 -8.71 23.81
C VAL A 146 1.99 -9.16 25.00
N ALA A 147 2.30 -10.31 25.60
CA ALA A 147 1.62 -10.76 26.82
C ALA A 147 1.84 -9.79 27.99
N GLN A 148 3.03 -9.20 28.11
CA GLN A 148 3.35 -8.19 29.11
C GLN A 148 2.62 -6.86 28.87
N ILE A 149 2.47 -6.43 27.61
CA ILE A 149 1.69 -5.23 27.26
C ILE A 149 0.24 -5.38 27.74
N HIS A 150 -0.32 -6.59 27.70
CA HIS A 150 -1.63 -6.93 28.26
C HIS A 150 -2.78 -6.02 27.76
N GLN A 151 -2.71 -5.55 26.52
CA GLN A 151 -3.76 -4.75 25.91
C GLN A 151 -4.47 -5.54 24.80
N PRO A 152 -5.81 -5.59 24.78
CA PRO A 152 -6.54 -6.45 23.85
C PRO A 152 -6.37 -6.05 22.37
N TRP A 153 -6.00 -4.80 22.09
CA TRP A 153 -5.71 -4.30 20.75
C TRP A 153 -4.25 -4.51 20.32
N VAL A 154 -3.36 -5.04 21.17
CA VAL A 154 -1.99 -5.42 20.79
C VAL A 154 -1.90 -6.92 20.80
N GLN A 155 -1.67 -7.53 19.63
CA GLN A 155 -1.76 -8.98 19.47
C GLN A 155 -0.54 -9.52 18.75
N ALA A 156 0.04 -10.57 19.30
CA ALA A 156 1.06 -11.35 18.64
C ALA A 156 0.41 -12.11 17.48
N VAL A 157 0.95 -11.97 16.27
CA VAL A 157 0.46 -12.73 15.12
C VAL A 157 0.65 -14.22 15.36
N SER A 158 -0.43 -14.99 15.25
CA SER A 158 -0.39 -16.44 15.36
C SER A 158 0.50 -17.05 14.28
N GLN A 159 1.50 -17.81 14.72
CA GLN A 159 2.43 -18.55 13.87
C GLN A 159 2.23 -20.06 14.09
N GLN A 160 2.24 -20.85 13.01
CA GLN A 160 2.16 -22.32 13.07
C GLN A 160 3.16 -22.97 12.11
N ARG A 161 3.59 -24.19 12.42
CA ARG A 161 4.43 -25.00 11.51
C ARG A 161 3.53 -25.77 10.53
N ILE A 162 3.92 -25.79 9.26
CA ILE A 162 3.29 -26.57 8.21
C ILE A 162 4.39 -27.25 7.41
N THR A 163 4.31 -28.56 7.20
CA THR A 163 5.39 -29.33 6.59
C THR A 163 5.09 -29.81 5.18
N THR A 164 3.87 -29.62 4.67
CA THR A 164 3.47 -30.08 3.32
C THR A 164 2.74 -29.00 2.53
N ASP A 165 2.97 -28.97 1.22
CA ASP A 165 2.29 -28.07 0.28
C ASP A 165 0.78 -28.23 0.36
N ALA A 166 0.28 -29.47 0.46
CA ALA A 166 -1.16 -29.75 0.56
C ALA A 166 -1.79 -29.10 1.80
N ALA A 167 -1.15 -29.19 2.97
CA ALA A 167 -1.63 -28.56 4.19
C ALA A 167 -1.55 -27.02 4.09
N LEU A 168 -0.50 -26.49 3.49
CA LEU A 168 -0.33 -25.04 3.26
C LEU A 168 -1.43 -24.49 2.34
N GLN A 169 -1.71 -25.18 1.24
CA GLN A 169 -2.79 -24.82 0.32
C GLN A 169 -4.16 -24.93 1.01
N ALA A 170 -4.40 -25.97 1.80
CA ALA A 170 -5.65 -26.08 2.55
C ALA A 170 -5.83 -24.92 3.55
N LEU A 171 -4.77 -24.51 4.26
CA LEU A 171 -4.81 -23.34 5.14
C LEU A 171 -5.06 -22.05 4.35
N LEU A 172 -4.39 -21.86 3.20
CA LEU A 172 -4.61 -20.69 2.34
C LEU A 172 -6.08 -20.60 1.92
N GLN A 173 -6.66 -21.71 1.45
CA GLN A 173 -8.06 -21.74 1.02
C GLN A 173 -9.04 -21.50 2.16
N ARG A 174 -8.77 -21.99 3.38
CA ARG A 174 -9.60 -21.69 4.56
C ARG A 174 -9.51 -20.21 4.94
N THR A 175 -8.30 -19.66 4.95
CA THR A 175 -8.03 -18.25 5.29
C THR A 175 -8.76 -17.31 4.34
N VAL A 176 -8.63 -17.56 3.03
CA VAL A 176 -9.30 -16.76 2.00
C VAL A 176 -10.82 -16.91 2.05
N ARG A 177 -11.35 -18.12 2.26
CA ARG A 177 -12.80 -18.34 2.44
C ARG A 177 -13.37 -17.59 3.63
N ALA A 178 -12.56 -17.39 4.68
CA ALA A 178 -12.93 -16.63 5.86
C ALA A 178 -12.66 -15.12 5.72
N GLY A 179 -12.32 -14.64 4.52
CA GLY A 179 -12.10 -13.22 4.18
C GLY A 179 -10.66 -12.72 4.34
N GLY A 180 -9.71 -13.60 4.69
CA GLY A 180 -8.30 -13.24 4.84
C GLY A 180 -7.60 -13.05 3.50
N GLU A 181 -6.50 -12.30 3.49
CA GLU A 181 -5.82 -11.92 2.24
C GLU A 181 -4.96 -13.07 1.66
N GLY A 182 -4.33 -13.83 2.54
CA GLY A 182 -3.39 -14.88 2.18
C GLY A 182 -2.58 -15.35 3.39
N LEU A 183 -1.39 -15.88 3.14
CA LEU A 183 -0.46 -16.35 4.16
C LEU A 183 0.90 -15.65 4.02
N MET A 184 1.60 -15.54 5.15
CA MET A 184 3.01 -15.19 5.23
C MET A 184 3.78 -16.39 5.75
N LEU A 185 4.94 -16.67 5.13
CA LEU A 185 5.89 -17.68 5.56
C LEU A 185 7.16 -16.96 6.01
N HIS A 186 7.65 -17.26 7.21
CA HIS A 186 8.85 -16.65 7.78
C HIS A 186 9.82 -17.73 8.25
N LYS A 187 11.01 -17.79 7.66
CA LYS A 187 12.03 -18.79 7.96
C LYS A 187 12.51 -18.63 9.40
N GLY A 188 12.47 -19.70 10.19
CA GLY A 188 12.81 -19.68 11.62
C GLY A 188 14.24 -19.24 11.88
N SER A 189 15.20 -19.64 11.05
CA SER A 189 16.61 -19.28 11.16
C SER A 189 16.97 -17.89 10.61
N SER A 190 16.00 -17.13 10.12
CA SER A 190 16.27 -15.82 9.51
C SER A 190 16.68 -14.77 10.53
N LEU A 191 17.69 -13.97 10.19
CA LEU A 191 18.05 -12.78 10.94
C LEU A 191 17.25 -11.58 10.43
N TYR A 192 16.93 -10.63 11.32
CA TYR A 192 16.28 -9.40 10.88
C TYR A 192 17.24 -8.59 10.00
N ARG A 193 16.89 -8.40 8.73
CA ARG A 193 17.64 -7.59 7.77
C ARG A 193 16.67 -6.76 6.94
N SER A 194 17.00 -5.49 6.74
CA SER A 194 16.23 -4.62 5.85
C SER A 194 16.38 -5.08 4.40
N GLY A 195 15.30 -5.04 3.62
CA GLY A 195 15.31 -5.43 2.21
C GLY A 195 14.56 -6.74 1.94
N ARG A 196 14.65 -7.23 0.70
CA ARG A 196 14.01 -8.48 0.28
C ARG A 196 14.97 -9.66 0.46
N SER A 197 14.48 -10.74 1.06
CA SER A 197 15.13 -12.04 1.05
C SER A 197 14.07 -13.14 0.91
N ASP A 198 14.52 -14.36 0.64
CA ASP A 198 13.64 -15.54 0.66
C ASP A 198 13.24 -15.96 2.07
N ASP A 199 13.70 -15.24 3.10
CA ASP A 199 13.38 -15.53 4.50
C ASP A 199 11.95 -15.14 4.87
N LEU A 200 11.36 -14.18 4.15
CA LEU A 200 9.97 -13.78 4.31
C LEU A 200 9.26 -13.91 2.96
N VAL A 201 8.19 -14.69 2.92
CA VAL A 201 7.52 -15.07 1.68
C VAL A 201 6.01 -14.89 1.83
N LYS A 202 5.38 -14.26 0.84
CA LYS A 202 3.92 -14.12 0.75
C LYS A 202 3.34 -15.20 -0.16
N LEU A 203 2.26 -15.81 0.30
CA LEU A 203 1.46 -16.76 -0.46
C LEU A 203 0.03 -16.22 -0.56
N LYS A 204 -0.40 -15.87 -1.79
CA LYS A 204 -1.75 -15.37 -2.07
C LYS A 204 -2.42 -16.24 -3.12
N THR A 205 -3.76 -16.22 -3.14
CA THR A 205 -4.55 -16.86 -4.22
C THR A 205 -4.69 -15.99 -5.46
N HIS A 206 -4.26 -14.73 -5.37
CA HIS A 206 -4.48 -13.70 -6.38
C HIS A 206 -3.37 -12.66 -6.33
N GLU A 207 -3.13 -12.02 -7.47
CA GLU A 207 -2.19 -10.94 -7.67
C GLU A 207 -2.97 -9.64 -7.86
N ASP A 208 -2.52 -8.57 -7.21
CA ASP A 208 -3.07 -7.23 -7.38
C ASP A 208 -2.02 -6.40 -8.12
N THR A 209 -2.44 -5.69 -9.16
CA THR A 209 -1.57 -4.79 -9.93
C THR A 209 -2.40 -3.63 -10.50
N GLU A 210 -1.73 -2.63 -11.04
CA GLU A 210 -2.35 -1.41 -11.55
C GLU A 210 -2.53 -1.44 -13.05
N ALA A 211 -3.60 -0.79 -13.51
CA ALA A 211 -3.82 -0.46 -14.92
C ALA A 211 -4.49 0.90 -15.03
N GLN A 212 -4.26 1.58 -16.14
CA GLN A 212 -4.89 2.86 -16.44
C GLN A 212 -6.22 2.65 -17.16
N VAL A 213 -7.25 3.40 -16.79
CA VAL A 213 -8.53 3.42 -17.51
C VAL A 213 -8.34 4.16 -18.83
N VAL A 214 -8.54 3.48 -19.95
CA VAL A 214 -8.42 4.05 -21.30
C VAL A 214 -9.76 4.13 -22.03
N GLY A 215 -10.83 3.60 -21.44
CA GLY A 215 -12.19 3.74 -21.98
C GLY A 215 -13.25 3.12 -21.09
N HIS A 216 -14.50 3.49 -21.37
CA HIS A 216 -15.70 2.92 -20.73
C HIS A 216 -16.47 2.09 -21.75
N LEU A 217 -16.88 0.89 -21.37
CA LEU A 217 -17.65 0.00 -22.23
C LEU A 217 -19.10 -0.09 -21.74
N PRO A 218 -20.10 0.10 -22.61
CA PRO A 218 -21.50 0.11 -22.22
C PRO A 218 -21.93 -1.26 -21.69
N GLY A 219 -22.76 -1.25 -20.64
CA GLY A 219 -23.34 -2.45 -20.06
C GLY A 219 -24.45 -3.03 -20.93
N LYS A 220 -24.68 -4.34 -20.75
CA LYS A 220 -25.78 -5.09 -21.37
C LYS A 220 -26.61 -5.77 -20.26
N GLY A 221 -27.84 -6.18 -20.56
CA GLY A 221 -28.72 -6.85 -19.59
C GLY A 221 -28.98 -5.98 -18.36
N LYS A 222 -28.72 -6.51 -17.15
CA LYS A 222 -28.89 -5.79 -15.87
C LYS A 222 -28.05 -4.51 -15.71
N HIS A 223 -27.11 -4.27 -16.62
CA HIS A 223 -26.28 -3.06 -16.65
C HIS A 223 -26.55 -2.18 -17.89
N ALA A 224 -27.66 -2.39 -18.62
CA ALA A 224 -28.04 -1.51 -19.72
C ALA A 224 -28.20 -0.05 -19.23
N GLY A 225 -27.73 0.91 -20.03
CA GLY A 225 -27.77 2.34 -19.69
C GLY A 225 -26.71 2.83 -18.70
N ARG A 226 -25.81 1.95 -18.24
CA ARG A 226 -24.71 2.29 -17.31
C ARG A 226 -23.42 1.55 -17.67
N LEU A 227 -22.34 1.76 -16.90
CA LEU A 227 -21.05 1.11 -17.16
C LEU A 227 -21.17 -0.42 -17.09
N GLY A 228 -20.72 -1.09 -18.15
CA GLY A 228 -20.55 -2.54 -18.21
C GLY A 228 -19.18 -2.99 -17.71
N ALA A 229 -18.13 -2.37 -18.26
CA ALA A 229 -16.74 -2.66 -17.90
C ALA A 229 -15.85 -1.46 -18.21
N LEU A 230 -14.72 -1.37 -17.52
CA LEU A 230 -13.63 -0.48 -17.89
C LEU A 230 -12.79 -1.18 -18.98
N LEU A 231 -12.35 -0.45 -19.99
CA LEU A 231 -11.20 -0.84 -20.81
C LEU A 231 -9.96 -0.28 -20.13
N VAL A 232 -9.03 -1.16 -19.73
CA VAL A 232 -7.83 -0.75 -19.00
C VAL A 232 -6.57 -1.17 -19.75
N GLU A 233 -5.50 -0.40 -19.58
CA GLU A 233 -4.17 -0.65 -20.14
C GLU A 233 -3.16 -0.89 -19.02
N MET A 234 -2.46 -2.04 -19.07
CA MET A 234 -1.39 -2.37 -18.15
C MET A 234 -0.13 -1.56 -18.48
N PRO A 235 0.82 -1.37 -17.54
CA PRO A 235 2.12 -0.74 -17.83
C PRO A 235 2.92 -1.42 -18.96
N THR A 236 2.61 -2.68 -19.27
CA THR A 236 3.18 -3.41 -20.41
C THR A 236 2.58 -3.02 -21.77
N GLY A 237 1.61 -2.09 -21.80
CA GLY A 237 0.89 -1.62 -23.00
C GLY A 237 -0.28 -2.50 -23.43
N GLN A 238 -0.45 -3.68 -22.82
CA GLN A 238 -1.54 -4.60 -23.15
C GLN A 238 -2.87 -4.12 -22.54
N ARG A 239 -3.96 -4.29 -23.30
CA ARG A 239 -5.32 -3.85 -22.91
C ARG A 239 -6.26 -5.01 -22.65
N PHE A 240 -7.14 -4.87 -21.67
CA PHE A 240 -8.20 -5.85 -21.40
C PHE A 240 -9.43 -5.21 -20.76
N LYS A 241 -10.55 -5.96 -20.73
CA LYS A 241 -11.82 -5.51 -20.15
C LYS A 241 -11.88 -5.90 -18.67
N LEU A 242 -12.18 -4.93 -17.81
CA LEU A 242 -12.34 -5.09 -16.37
C LEU A 242 -13.80 -4.82 -15.99
N GLY A 243 -14.62 -5.88 -15.98
CA GLY A 243 -16.07 -5.79 -15.74
C GLY A 243 -16.54 -6.35 -14.40
N ALA A 244 -15.75 -7.21 -13.75
CA ALA A 244 -16.03 -7.76 -12.43
C ALA A 244 -15.49 -6.84 -11.32
N GLY A 245 -16.07 -6.89 -10.12
CA GLY A 245 -15.63 -6.11 -8.95
C GLY A 245 -16.14 -4.67 -8.87
N LEU A 246 -16.74 -4.13 -9.95
CA LEU A 246 -17.39 -2.81 -9.94
C LEU A 246 -18.72 -2.86 -9.17
N THR A 247 -18.85 -2.00 -8.16
CA THR A 247 -20.10 -1.79 -7.41
C THR A 247 -21.15 -1.06 -8.25
N ASP A 248 -22.39 -0.99 -7.78
CA ASP A 248 -23.42 -0.19 -8.47
C ASP A 248 -23.08 1.30 -8.48
N ALA A 249 -22.40 1.80 -7.44
CA ALA A 249 -21.89 3.17 -7.38
C ALA A 249 -20.79 3.39 -8.45
N ASP A 250 -19.81 2.49 -8.56
CA ASP A 250 -18.78 2.57 -9.61
C ASP A 250 -19.38 2.48 -11.03
N ARG A 251 -20.59 1.94 -11.18
CA ARG A 251 -21.26 1.86 -12.49
C ARG A 251 -22.07 3.10 -12.82
N ALA A 252 -22.55 3.80 -11.81
CA ALA A 252 -23.26 5.06 -11.95
C ALA A 252 -22.27 6.23 -12.13
N ASP A 253 -21.16 6.20 -11.38
CA ASP A 253 -20.06 7.16 -11.45
C ASP A 253 -18.73 6.42 -11.69
N PRO A 254 -18.39 6.16 -12.97
CA PRO A 254 -17.27 5.29 -13.31
C PRO A 254 -15.91 5.96 -13.11
N PRO A 255 -14.86 5.19 -12.71
CA PRO A 255 -13.49 5.68 -12.67
C PRO A 255 -13.11 6.43 -13.96
N PRO A 256 -12.67 7.70 -13.89
CA PRO A 256 -12.46 8.53 -15.07
C PRO A 256 -11.42 7.94 -16.03
N ILE A 257 -11.57 8.20 -17.32
CA ILE A 257 -10.51 7.92 -18.30
C ILE A 257 -9.24 8.68 -17.89
N GLY A 258 -8.09 8.01 -17.93
CA GLY A 258 -6.81 8.52 -17.46
C GLY A 258 -6.52 8.20 -15.99
N SER A 259 -7.51 7.80 -15.19
CA SER A 259 -7.29 7.37 -13.80
C SER A 259 -6.61 6.01 -13.72
N TRP A 260 -5.86 5.78 -12.65
CA TRP A 260 -5.27 4.48 -12.34
C TRP A 260 -6.21 3.69 -11.43
N VAL A 261 -6.30 2.38 -11.67
CA VAL A 261 -7.08 1.45 -10.85
C VAL A 261 -6.21 0.27 -10.45
N THR A 262 -6.45 -0.27 -9.25
CA THR A 262 -5.93 -1.57 -8.86
C THR A 262 -6.95 -2.63 -9.25
N TYR A 263 -6.48 -3.67 -9.93
CA TYR A 263 -7.26 -4.86 -10.23
C TYR A 263 -6.57 -6.11 -9.68
N ARG A 264 -7.40 -7.09 -9.35
CA ARG A 264 -7.03 -8.38 -8.78
C ARG A 264 -7.26 -9.49 -9.78
N PHE A 265 -6.31 -10.39 -9.95
CA PHE A 265 -6.39 -11.49 -10.92
C PHE A 265 -5.73 -12.78 -10.39
N ARG A 266 -5.89 -13.90 -11.10
CA ARG A 266 -5.35 -15.21 -10.70
C ARG A 266 -4.49 -15.81 -11.81
N GLY A 267 -3.21 -15.44 -11.84
CA GLY A 267 -2.27 -15.83 -12.89
C GLY A 267 -2.61 -15.22 -14.25
N THR A 268 -1.73 -15.40 -15.23
CA THR A 268 -1.90 -14.86 -16.59
C THR A 268 -2.21 -15.96 -17.60
N HIS A 269 -2.79 -15.59 -18.74
CA HIS A 269 -2.76 -16.40 -19.95
C HIS A 269 -1.32 -16.46 -20.50
N ASP A 270 -1.03 -17.36 -21.44
CA ASP A 270 0.30 -17.49 -22.07
C ASP A 270 0.76 -16.18 -22.75
N GLY A 271 -0.19 -15.32 -23.16
CA GLY A 271 0.08 -13.98 -23.70
C GLY A 271 0.30 -12.87 -22.65
N GLY A 272 0.31 -13.19 -21.35
CA GLY A 272 0.54 -12.23 -20.26
C GLY A 272 -0.69 -11.47 -19.77
N LEU A 273 -1.87 -11.67 -20.38
CA LEU A 273 -3.12 -11.06 -19.90
C LEU A 273 -3.62 -11.70 -18.60
N PRO A 274 -4.15 -10.93 -17.65
CA PRO A 274 -4.60 -11.42 -16.36
C PRO A 274 -5.89 -12.26 -16.46
N ARG A 275 -5.91 -13.41 -15.78
CA ARG A 275 -7.10 -14.28 -15.70
C ARG A 275 -7.99 -13.89 -14.53
N PHE A 276 -9.30 -13.96 -14.74
CA PHE A 276 -10.31 -13.68 -13.70
C PHE A 276 -10.12 -12.30 -13.02
N ALA A 277 -9.73 -11.30 -13.83
CA ALA A 277 -9.46 -9.96 -13.33
C ALA A 277 -10.74 -9.28 -12.79
N SER A 278 -10.62 -8.63 -11.64
CA SER A 278 -11.70 -7.90 -10.97
C SER A 278 -11.20 -6.58 -10.42
N PHE A 279 -12.00 -5.53 -10.58
CA PHE A 279 -11.73 -4.20 -10.05
C PHE A 279 -11.68 -4.26 -8.51
N VAL A 280 -10.69 -3.60 -7.93
CA VAL A 280 -10.54 -3.48 -6.47
C VAL A 280 -10.84 -2.05 -6.03
N ARG A 281 -10.13 -1.07 -6.60
CA ARG A 281 -10.27 0.36 -6.24
C ARG A 281 -9.60 1.28 -7.24
N MET A 282 -10.01 2.55 -7.23
CA MET A 282 -9.28 3.64 -7.88
C MET A 282 -8.05 4.07 -7.06
N ARG A 283 -6.99 4.52 -7.74
CA ARG A 283 -5.74 5.02 -7.15
C ARG A 283 -5.67 6.53 -7.28
N LEU A 284 -6.06 7.21 -6.19
CA LEU A 284 -6.00 8.67 -6.08
C LEU A 284 -4.58 9.21 -5.87
N ASP A 285 -3.65 8.33 -5.53
CA ASP A 285 -2.25 8.61 -5.23
C ASP A 285 -1.34 8.56 -6.46
N MET A 286 -1.87 8.19 -7.64
CA MET A 286 -1.11 8.18 -8.89
C MET A 286 -1.56 9.32 -9.81
N PRO A 287 -0.63 10.06 -10.44
CA PRO A 287 -0.99 11.11 -11.37
C PRO A 287 -1.74 10.51 -12.55
N ALA A 288 -2.86 11.14 -12.93
CA ALA A 288 -3.55 10.80 -14.17
C ALA A 288 -2.57 11.01 -15.33
N ALA A 289 -2.40 10.01 -16.22
CA ALA A 289 -1.55 10.25 -17.38
C ALA A 289 -2.21 11.31 -18.26
N VAL A 290 -1.41 12.26 -18.71
CA VAL A 290 -1.82 13.31 -19.65
C VAL A 290 -2.27 12.60 -20.93
N PRO A 291 -3.49 12.82 -21.44
CA PRO A 291 -3.90 12.24 -22.71
C PRO A 291 -2.92 12.68 -23.81
N PRO A 292 -2.60 11.80 -24.78
CA PRO A 292 -1.72 12.20 -25.89
C PRO A 292 -2.34 13.41 -26.57
N GLN A 293 -1.55 14.49 -26.70
CA GLN A 293 -2.00 15.67 -27.42
C GLN A 293 -2.33 15.25 -28.86
N PRO A 294 -3.45 15.73 -29.43
CA PRO A 294 -3.74 15.46 -30.83
C PRO A 294 -2.57 15.97 -31.68
N PRO A 295 -2.21 15.26 -32.77
CA PRO A 295 -1.12 15.69 -33.62
C PRO A 295 -1.40 17.12 -34.10
N LEU A 296 -0.39 18.00 -33.96
CA LEU A 296 -0.39 19.34 -34.51
C LEU A 296 -0.70 19.22 -36.01
N THR A 297 -1.95 19.50 -36.37
CA THR A 297 -2.30 19.78 -37.75
C THR A 297 -1.77 21.18 -38.01
N GLU A 298 -0.53 21.28 -38.50
CA GLU A 298 -0.08 22.54 -39.08
C GLU A 298 -0.83 22.77 -40.40
N LEU A 299 -1.87 23.58 -40.26
CA LEU A 299 -2.36 24.43 -41.32
C LEU A 299 -1.22 25.35 -41.79
N SER A 300 -0.85 25.17 -43.05
CA SER A 300 -0.37 26.18 -43.99
C SER A 300 0.97 26.86 -43.71
N LYS A 301 1.90 26.66 -44.65
CA LYS A 301 2.63 27.77 -45.29
C LYS A 301 3.08 27.41 -46.71
N LYS A 302 2.58 28.23 -47.64
CA LYS A 302 2.83 28.37 -49.08
C LYS A 302 2.13 27.42 -50.04
#